data_AF-A0A7V0V7D9-F1
#
_entry.id   AF-A0A7V0V7D9-F1
#
_cell.length_a   1.000
_cell.length_b   1.000
_cell.length_c   1.000
_cell.angle_alpha   90.00
_cell.angle_beta   90.00
_cell.angle_gamma   90.00
#
_symmetry.space_group_name_H-M   'P 1'
#
loop_
_entity.id
_entity.type
_entity.pdbx_description
1 polymer ?
#
loop_
_entity_poly.entity_id
_entity_poly.type
_entity_poly.pdbx_seq_one_letter_code
_entity_poly.pdbx_strand_id
1 'polypeptide(L)'
;MSLKEAQIELEHDGPIRRVLVEAGYEYLPGSVSVLSAVEAAYQAVESGLFEGKISSPLLGLKVASYYGCLLVRPPKIAQFDDPENPVSMDRIMEMAGAKPVEWSHKVDCCGNAYILVDKNMTLNLVSNILNAAIKADADVIAAACPLCMQNLAERQAQMQRRYGLKRKIPVVYFTQLIGVAMGLDNRMLGLKDDLLKLIDIRRQEEIAAREAERQAKEAEERAKEARRKAAAEKEKAAKESKEKESTEKESSGTKEAGEAG
;
A
#
# COMPACT_ATOMS: atom_id res chain seq x y z
N MET A 1 -24.64 18.72 0.78
CA MET A 1 -24.55 18.63 2.24
C MET A 1 -24.07 17.23 2.60
N SER A 2 -22.99 17.12 3.36
CA SER A 2 -22.50 15.82 3.84
C SER A 2 -23.28 15.38 5.09
N LEU A 3 -23.26 14.09 5.42
CA LEU A 3 -23.91 13.62 6.66
C LEU A 3 -23.23 14.16 7.93
N LYS A 4 -21.91 14.41 7.89
CA LYS A 4 -21.19 15.08 8.99
C LYS A 4 -21.65 16.53 9.17
N GLU A 5 -21.88 17.25 8.07
CA GLU A 5 -22.44 18.61 8.12
C GLU A 5 -23.84 18.62 8.74
N ALA A 6 -24.70 17.67 8.35
CA ALA A 6 -26.01 17.49 8.97
C ALA A 6 -25.91 17.17 10.47
N GLN A 7 -24.96 16.32 10.90
CA GLN A 7 -24.73 16.06 12.31
C GLN A 7 -24.35 17.33 13.08
N ILE A 8 -23.44 18.14 12.55
CA ILE A 8 -23.04 19.41 13.18
C ILE A 8 -24.25 20.35 13.34
N GLU A 9 -25.09 20.48 12.32
CA GLU A 9 -26.30 21.31 12.41
C GLU A 9 -27.30 20.78 13.45
N LEU A 10 -27.43 19.47 13.57
CA LEU A 10 -28.31 18.83 14.56
C LEU A 10 -27.79 18.98 16.00
N GLU A 11 -26.48 19.06 16.19
CA GLU A 11 -25.88 19.32 17.51
C GLU A 11 -26.11 20.75 18.02
N HIS A 12 -26.19 21.74 17.12
CA HIS A 12 -26.20 23.17 17.46
C HIS A 12 -27.56 23.88 17.29
N ASP A 13 -28.67 23.13 17.34
CA ASP A 13 -30.03 23.68 17.14
C ASP A 13 -30.22 24.43 15.80
N GLY A 14 -29.59 23.90 14.75
CA GLY A 14 -29.63 24.44 13.40
C GLY A 14 -30.98 24.28 12.70
N PRO A 15 -31.11 24.81 11.47
CA PRO A 15 -32.33 24.74 10.66
C PRO A 15 -32.88 23.32 10.50
N ILE A 16 -32.01 22.33 10.33
CA ILE A 16 -32.41 20.92 10.17
C ILE A 16 -33.10 20.39 11.43
N ARG A 17 -32.64 20.76 12.63
CA ARG A 17 -33.24 20.28 13.88
C ARG A 17 -34.66 20.80 14.06
N ARG A 18 -34.91 22.06 13.68
CA ARG A 18 -36.27 22.63 13.68
C ARG A 18 -37.21 21.85 12.76
N VAL A 19 -36.76 21.55 11.55
CA VAL A 19 -37.55 20.74 10.60
C VAL A 19 -37.82 19.33 11.13
N LEU A 20 -36.85 18.69 11.79
CA LEU A 20 -37.06 17.38 12.42
C LEU A 20 -38.13 17.43 13.51
N VAL A 21 -38.06 18.43 14.39
CA VAL A 21 -39.05 18.61 15.47
C VAL A 21 -40.43 18.90 14.91
N GLU A 22 -40.54 19.75 13.89
CA GLU A 22 -41.81 20.01 13.18
C GLU A 22 -42.38 18.74 12.52
N ALA A 23 -41.51 17.85 12.03
CA ALA A 23 -41.88 16.55 11.48
C ALA A 23 -42.18 15.48 12.55
N GLY A 24 -42.11 15.82 13.84
CA GLY A 24 -42.42 14.91 14.95
C GLY A 24 -41.27 13.99 15.35
N TYR A 25 -40.04 14.28 14.94
CA TYR A 25 -38.84 13.52 15.31
C TYR A 25 -38.05 14.24 16.41
N GLU A 26 -37.55 13.46 17.36
CA GLU A 26 -36.64 13.95 18.39
C GLU A 26 -35.19 13.60 18.05
N TYR A 27 -34.29 14.55 18.27
CA TYR A 27 -32.85 14.34 18.16
C TYR A 27 -32.17 14.73 19.46
N LEU A 28 -31.50 13.75 20.08
CA LEU A 28 -30.67 13.94 21.27
C LEU A 28 -29.24 14.29 20.83
N PRO A 29 -28.72 15.50 21.12
CA PRO A 29 -27.34 15.85 20.80
C PRO A 29 -26.33 14.84 21.36
N GLY A 30 -25.34 14.47 20.55
CA GLY A 30 -24.32 13.48 20.91
C GLY A 30 -24.75 12.01 20.84
N SER A 31 -26.00 11.72 20.46
CA SER A 31 -26.49 10.33 20.34
C SER A 31 -26.06 9.61 19.05
N VAL A 32 -25.59 10.34 18.05
CA VAL A 32 -25.24 9.82 16.72
C VAL A 32 -23.83 10.29 16.35
N SER A 33 -23.02 9.36 15.83
CA SER A 33 -21.72 9.67 15.23
C SER A 33 -21.71 9.18 13.78
N VAL A 34 -21.40 10.08 12.86
CA VAL A 34 -21.31 9.81 11.42
C VAL A 34 -19.86 9.57 11.05
N LEU A 35 -19.55 8.34 10.66
CA LEU A 35 -18.24 7.95 10.13
C LEU A 35 -18.33 7.72 8.62
N SER A 36 -17.26 8.06 7.92
CA SER A 36 -17.08 7.56 6.56
C SER A 36 -16.69 6.08 6.57
N ALA A 37 -16.90 5.36 5.46
CA ALA A 37 -16.46 3.97 5.37
C ALA A 37 -14.93 3.81 5.52
N VAL A 38 -14.16 4.77 5.04
CA VAL A 38 -12.69 4.78 5.20
C VAL A 38 -12.31 5.00 6.65
N GLU A 39 -12.96 5.93 7.34
CA GLU A 39 -12.73 6.21 8.76
C GLU A 39 -13.06 5.00 9.64
N ALA A 40 -14.21 4.37 9.43
CA ALA A 40 -14.56 3.14 10.14
C ALA A 40 -13.57 2.00 9.86
N ALA A 41 -13.15 1.82 8.60
CA ALA A 41 -12.16 0.81 8.25
C ALA A 41 -10.78 1.12 8.84
N TYR A 42 -10.38 2.39 8.86
CA TYR A 42 -9.11 2.82 9.41
C TYR A 42 -9.05 2.63 10.93
N GLN A 43 -10.10 3.03 11.66
CA GLN A 43 -10.21 2.75 13.10
C GLN A 43 -10.17 1.25 13.41
N ALA A 44 -10.78 0.42 12.55
CA ALA A 44 -10.69 -1.03 12.68
C ALA A 44 -9.27 -1.59 12.43
N VAL A 45 -8.48 -0.95 11.55
CA VAL A 45 -7.05 -1.26 11.40
C VAL A 45 -6.29 -0.90 12.68
N GLU A 46 -6.49 0.31 13.21
CA GLU A 46 -5.81 0.78 14.41
C GLU A 46 -6.17 -0.04 15.66
N SER A 47 -7.40 -0.56 15.73
CA SER A 47 -7.84 -1.41 16.83
C SER A 47 -7.34 -2.86 16.73
N GLY A 48 -6.60 -3.23 15.69
CA GLY A 48 -6.16 -4.61 15.44
C GLY A 48 -7.29 -5.54 14.98
N LEU A 49 -8.46 -5.03 14.56
CA LEU A 49 -9.62 -5.87 14.23
C LEU A 49 -9.34 -6.86 13.08
N PHE A 50 -8.41 -6.53 12.20
CA PHE A 50 -8.04 -7.34 11.03
C PHE A 50 -6.92 -8.36 11.32
N GLU A 51 -6.34 -8.37 12.51
CA GLU A 51 -5.31 -9.35 12.88
C GLU A 51 -5.85 -10.78 12.75
N GLY A 52 -5.10 -11.64 12.06
CA GLY A 52 -5.49 -13.02 11.79
C GLY A 52 -6.65 -13.19 10.79
N LYS A 53 -7.23 -12.11 10.25
CA LYS A 53 -8.32 -12.16 9.25
C LYS A 53 -7.83 -12.05 7.81
N ILE A 54 -6.59 -11.63 7.60
CA ILE A 54 -5.97 -11.55 6.27
C ILE A 54 -5.38 -12.91 5.91
N SER A 55 -6.11 -13.65 5.08
CA SER A 55 -5.77 -15.02 4.66
C SER A 55 -5.13 -15.08 3.27
N SER A 56 -5.36 -14.08 2.43
CA SER A 56 -4.85 -14.00 1.05
C SER A 56 -4.28 -12.62 0.74
N PRO A 57 -3.14 -12.23 1.34
CA PRO A 57 -2.60 -10.88 1.21
C PRO A 57 -2.39 -10.48 -0.26
N LEU A 58 -2.56 -9.19 -0.54
CA LEU A 58 -2.44 -8.59 -1.89
C LEU A 58 -0.97 -8.35 -2.29
N LEU A 59 -0.14 -9.37 -2.08
CA LEU A 59 1.30 -9.31 -2.26
C LEU A 59 1.68 -8.78 -3.66
N GLY A 60 2.55 -7.78 -3.69
CA GLY A 60 3.06 -7.19 -4.93
C GLY A 60 2.09 -6.27 -5.66
N LEU A 61 0.81 -6.20 -5.27
CA LEU A 61 -0.19 -5.37 -5.94
C LEU A 61 0.04 -3.89 -5.62
N LYS A 62 0.28 -3.07 -6.66
CA LYS A 62 0.45 -1.62 -6.53
C LYS A 62 -0.89 -0.90 -6.59
N VAL A 63 -1.27 -0.20 -5.51
CA VAL A 63 -2.60 0.40 -5.38
C VAL A 63 -2.51 1.92 -5.32
N ALA A 64 -3.23 2.60 -6.21
CA ALA A 64 -3.46 4.05 -6.09
C ALA A 64 -4.72 4.30 -5.25
N SER A 65 -4.54 4.77 -4.02
CA SER A 65 -5.65 5.11 -3.12
C SER A 65 -6.28 6.45 -3.53
N TYR A 66 -7.51 6.40 -4.05
CA TYR A 66 -8.27 7.57 -4.49
C TYR A 66 -9.41 7.90 -3.51
N TYR A 67 -9.14 8.85 -2.62
CA TYR A 67 -10.04 9.32 -1.57
C TYR A 67 -11.22 10.11 -2.15
N GLY A 68 -10.97 10.80 -3.25
CA GLY A 68 -11.91 11.75 -3.84
C GLY A 68 -12.05 13.01 -2.99
N CYS A 69 -12.87 13.94 -3.49
CA CYS A 69 -12.87 15.31 -2.96
C CYS A 69 -13.61 15.48 -1.63
N LEU A 70 -14.72 14.78 -1.40
CA LEU A 70 -15.59 15.02 -0.24
C LEU A 70 -15.16 14.31 1.05
N LEU A 71 -14.19 13.40 0.99
CA LEU A 71 -13.77 12.64 2.16
C LEU A 71 -12.99 13.50 3.16
N VAL A 72 -12.23 14.48 2.65
CA VAL A 72 -11.36 15.35 3.46
C VAL A 72 -11.72 16.84 3.35
N ARG A 73 -12.80 17.18 2.61
CA ARG A 73 -13.29 18.55 2.42
C ARG A 73 -14.78 18.66 2.73
N PRO A 74 -15.23 19.75 3.38
CA PRO A 74 -14.45 20.87 3.90
C PRO A 74 -13.60 20.47 5.13
N PRO A 75 -12.35 20.95 5.28
CA PRO A 75 -11.46 20.54 6.38
C PRO A 75 -12.04 20.75 7.77
N LYS A 76 -12.80 21.82 7.96
CA LYS A 76 -13.48 22.16 9.23
C LYS A 76 -14.56 21.16 9.64
N ILE A 77 -15.09 20.40 8.69
CA ILE A 77 -16.18 19.43 8.91
C ILE A 77 -15.64 17.99 8.85
N ALA A 78 -14.77 17.69 7.89
CA ALA A 78 -14.30 16.33 7.66
C ALA A 78 -13.46 15.80 8.83
N GLN A 79 -12.52 16.61 9.34
CA GLN A 79 -11.68 16.40 10.53
C GLN A 79 -11.20 14.96 10.77
N PHE A 80 -10.84 14.23 9.70
CA PHE A 80 -10.47 12.82 9.77
C PHE A 80 -9.04 12.55 9.30
N ASP A 81 -8.66 13.09 8.16
CA ASP A 81 -7.35 12.89 7.54
C ASP A 81 -6.81 14.22 7.03
N ASP A 82 -5.56 14.24 6.56
CA ASP A 82 -4.98 15.44 5.96
C ASP A 82 -5.78 15.85 4.69
N PRO A 83 -6.22 17.12 4.59
CA PRO A 83 -7.01 17.60 3.45
C PRO A 83 -6.34 17.52 2.08
N GLU A 84 -5.02 17.49 2.04
CA GLU A 84 -4.23 17.56 0.81
C GLU A 84 -3.42 16.29 0.56
N ASN A 85 -2.93 15.61 1.61
CA ASN A 85 -2.19 14.35 1.51
C ASN A 85 -2.67 13.29 2.52
N PRO A 86 -3.88 12.75 2.35
CA PRO A 86 -4.41 11.73 3.26
C PRO A 86 -3.68 10.40 3.12
N VAL A 87 -3.55 9.67 4.24
CA VAL A 87 -2.80 8.40 4.32
C VAL A 87 -3.61 7.23 4.91
N SER A 88 -4.82 7.47 5.42
CA SER A 88 -5.63 6.43 6.06
C SER A 88 -5.94 5.25 5.14
N MET A 89 -6.29 5.51 3.88
CA MET A 89 -6.57 4.44 2.92
C MET A 89 -5.31 3.74 2.45
N ASP A 90 -4.16 4.42 2.40
CA ASP A 90 -2.86 3.79 2.15
C ASP A 90 -2.55 2.77 3.25
N ARG A 91 -2.74 3.15 4.52
CA ARG A 91 -2.58 2.23 5.67
C ARG A 91 -3.55 1.05 5.64
N ILE A 92 -4.79 1.26 5.18
CA ILE A 92 -5.75 0.16 4.98
C ILE A 92 -5.26 -0.81 3.89
N MET A 93 -4.73 -0.28 2.78
CA MET A 93 -4.18 -1.10 1.70
C MET A 93 -2.90 -1.84 2.12
N GLU A 94 -2.05 -1.23 2.94
CA GLU A 94 -0.88 -1.89 3.55
C GLU A 94 -1.30 -3.04 4.47
N MET A 95 -2.32 -2.83 5.32
CA MET A 95 -2.88 -3.89 6.17
C MET A 95 -3.38 -5.07 5.33
N ALA A 96 -3.99 -4.81 4.17
CA ALA A 96 -4.41 -5.85 3.24
C ALA A 96 -3.23 -6.55 2.49
N GLY A 97 -1.98 -6.12 2.73
CA GLY A 97 -0.77 -6.67 2.14
C GLY A 97 -0.43 -6.10 0.76
N ALA A 98 -1.13 -5.05 0.31
CA ALA A 98 -0.84 -4.34 -0.93
C ALA A 98 0.29 -3.31 -0.74
N LYS A 99 0.74 -2.73 -1.85
CA LYS A 99 1.75 -1.66 -1.89
C LYS A 99 1.08 -0.36 -2.38
N PRO A 100 0.69 0.58 -1.50
CA PRO A 100 0.21 1.87 -1.96
C PRO A 100 1.28 2.59 -2.77
N VAL A 101 0.89 3.22 -3.88
CA VAL A 101 1.79 4.06 -4.66
C VAL A 101 1.67 5.51 -4.23
N GLU A 102 2.79 6.23 -4.25
CA GLU A 102 2.79 7.67 -4.01
C GLU A 102 2.41 8.42 -5.30
N TRP A 103 1.41 9.28 -5.22
CA TRP A 103 0.84 9.96 -6.39
C TRP A 103 0.05 11.21 -6.00
N SER A 104 -0.10 12.15 -6.95
CA SER A 104 -0.56 13.52 -6.67
C SER A 104 -2.07 13.77 -6.69
N HIS A 105 -2.90 12.80 -7.13
CA HIS A 105 -4.34 13.02 -7.37
C HIS A 105 -5.24 12.32 -6.33
N LYS A 106 -4.71 12.01 -5.14
CA LYS A 106 -5.43 11.31 -4.06
C LYS A 106 -6.80 11.95 -3.74
N VAL A 107 -6.89 13.29 -3.74
CA VAL A 107 -8.06 14.08 -3.31
C VAL A 107 -8.72 14.89 -4.44
N ASP A 108 -8.30 14.68 -5.68
CA ASP A 108 -8.84 15.42 -6.82
C ASP A 108 -10.32 15.14 -7.05
N CYS A 109 -11.02 16.08 -7.69
CA CYS A 109 -12.41 15.87 -8.06
C CYS A 109 -12.50 15.07 -9.36
N CYS A 110 -13.29 14.00 -9.36
CA CYS A 110 -13.54 13.24 -10.60
C CYS A 110 -14.52 13.96 -11.55
N GLY A 111 -15.14 15.07 -11.12
CA GLY A 111 -16.09 15.84 -11.92
C GLY A 111 -17.45 15.17 -12.16
N ASN A 112 -17.77 14.08 -11.44
CA ASN A 112 -19.01 13.32 -11.69
C ASN A 112 -20.27 14.18 -11.55
N ALA A 113 -20.31 15.10 -10.57
CA ALA A 113 -21.44 16.01 -10.35
C ALA A 113 -21.74 16.93 -11.55
N TYR A 114 -20.77 17.16 -12.42
CA TYR A 114 -20.88 18.07 -13.56
C TYR A 114 -21.06 17.34 -14.89
N ILE A 115 -21.16 16.00 -14.91
CA ILE A 115 -21.14 15.23 -16.16
C ILE A 115 -22.23 15.64 -17.16
N LEU A 116 -23.40 16.04 -16.66
CA LEU A 116 -24.53 16.47 -17.50
C LEU A 116 -24.38 17.92 -17.99
N VAL A 117 -23.61 18.74 -17.27
CA VAL A 117 -23.47 20.17 -17.54
C VAL A 117 -22.23 20.44 -18.40
N ASP A 118 -21.09 19.89 -18.01
CA ASP A 118 -19.84 19.99 -18.76
C ASP A 118 -19.13 18.65 -18.82
N LYS A 119 -19.54 17.86 -19.81
CA LYS A 119 -18.92 16.57 -20.10
C LYS A 119 -17.44 16.70 -20.44
N ASN A 120 -17.02 17.74 -21.16
CA ASN A 120 -15.63 17.86 -21.62
C ASN A 120 -14.69 18.11 -20.44
N MET A 121 -15.09 18.96 -19.50
CA MET A 121 -14.38 19.17 -18.24
C MET A 121 -14.31 17.87 -17.44
N THR A 122 -15.43 17.17 -17.23
CA THR A 122 -15.44 15.90 -16.49
C THR A 122 -14.50 14.87 -17.13
N LEU A 123 -14.53 14.73 -18.45
CA LEU A 123 -13.64 13.81 -19.17
C LEU A 123 -12.17 14.21 -18.99
N ASN A 124 -11.84 15.50 -19.04
CA ASN A 124 -10.48 15.98 -18.80
C ASN A 124 -9.99 15.63 -17.38
N LEU A 125 -10.82 15.88 -16.35
CA LEU A 125 -10.50 15.55 -14.95
C LEU A 125 -10.25 14.05 -14.76
N VAL A 126 -11.15 13.22 -15.28
CA VAL A 126 -11.00 11.76 -15.25
C VAL A 126 -9.71 11.33 -15.96
N SER A 127 -9.40 11.91 -17.11
CA SER A 127 -8.17 11.58 -17.84
C SER A 127 -6.92 11.89 -17.02
N ASN A 128 -6.89 13.02 -16.33
CA ASN A 128 -5.73 13.43 -15.52
C ASN A 128 -5.50 12.44 -14.37
N ILE A 129 -6.55 12.07 -13.65
CA ILE A 129 -6.49 11.10 -12.55
C ILE A 129 -5.96 9.75 -13.06
N LEU A 130 -6.53 9.22 -14.15
CA LEU A 130 -6.13 7.92 -14.69
C LEU A 130 -4.69 7.93 -15.22
N ASN A 131 -4.30 8.98 -15.95
CA ASN A 131 -2.93 9.11 -16.46
C ASN A 131 -1.91 9.22 -15.33
N ALA A 132 -2.25 9.92 -14.23
CA ALA A 132 -1.36 10.02 -13.09
C ALA A 132 -1.21 8.70 -12.33
N ALA A 133 -2.30 7.95 -12.13
CA ALA A 133 -2.22 6.62 -11.54
C ALA A 133 -1.35 5.67 -12.39
N ILE A 134 -1.49 5.72 -13.72
CA ILE A 134 -0.63 4.95 -14.65
C ILE A 134 0.83 5.41 -14.57
N LYS A 135 1.07 6.72 -14.48
CA LYS A 135 2.42 7.29 -14.34
C LYS A 135 3.08 6.89 -13.02
N ALA A 136 2.31 6.72 -11.97
CA ALA A 136 2.75 6.19 -10.67
C ALA A 136 2.90 4.65 -10.66
N ASP A 137 2.75 4.00 -11.82
CA ASP A 137 2.85 2.54 -11.98
C ASP A 137 1.84 1.75 -11.13
N ALA A 138 0.65 2.31 -10.92
CA ALA A 138 -0.43 1.61 -10.21
C ALA A 138 -1.00 0.46 -11.05
N ASP A 139 -1.23 -0.68 -10.40
CA ASP A 139 -1.95 -1.82 -10.98
C ASP A 139 -3.45 -1.60 -10.95
N VAL A 140 -3.96 -0.97 -9.89
CA VAL A 140 -5.38 -0.75 -9.63
C VAL A 140 -5.58 0.56 -8.88
N ILE A 141 -6.72 1.21 -9.10
CA ILE A 141 -7.19 2.35 -8.30
C ILE A 141 -8.22 1.84 -7.29
N ALA A 142 -7.97 2.09 -6.00
CA ALA A 142 -8.92 1.85 -4.92
C ALA A 142 -9.67 3.15 -4.61
N ALA A 143 -10.95 3.22 -4.96
CA ALA A 143 -11.77 4.40 -4.75
C ALA A 143 -12.56 4.32 -3.43
N ALA A 144 -12.65 5.43 -2.71
CA ALA A 144 -13.47 5.58 -1.50
C ALA A 144 -14.90 6.10 -1.75
N CYS A 145 -15.20 6.49 -2.98
CA CYS A 145 -16.50 7.03 -3.38
C CYS A 145 -17.11 6.18 -4.51
N PRO A 146 -18.34 5.64 -4.37
CA PRO A 146 -18.96 4.82 -5.41
C PRO A 146 -19.14 5.55 -6.75
N LEU A 147 -19.50 6.84 -6.70
CA LEU A 147 -19.63 7.67 -7.89
C LEU A 147 -18.28 7.88 -8.58
N CYS A 148 -17.21 8.06 -7.79
CA CYS A 148 -15.86 8.15 -8.33
C CYS A 148 -15.42 6.85 -9.00
N MET A 149 -15.64 5.72 -8.34
CA MET A 149 -15.34 4.39 -8.89
C MET A 149 -16.02 4.21 -10.25
N GLN A 150 -17.33 4.42 -10.31
CA GLN A 150 -18.11 4.29 -11.54
C GLN A 150 -17.61 5.24 -12.63
N ASN A 151 -17.44 6.51 -12.28
CA ASN A 151 -17.04 7.55 -13.22
C ASN A 151 -15.67 7.25 -13.88
N LEU A 152 -14.68 6.90 -13.06
CA LEU A 152 -13.35 6.51 -13.54
C LEU A 152 -13.38 5.20 -14.34
N ALA A 153 -14.16 4.20 -13.92
CA ALA A 153 -14.23 2.90 -14.57
C ALA A 153 -14.87 2.95 -15.97
N GLU A 154 -16.02 3.61 -16.10
CA GLU A 154 -16.83 3.57 -17.33
C GLU A 154 -16.24 4.43 -18.47
N ARG A 155 -15.50 5.49 -18.13
CA ARG A 155 -15.06 6.50 -19.11
C ARG A 155 -13.74 6.18 -19.79
N GLN A 156 -13.01 5.16 -19.34
CA GLN A 156 -11.67 4.85 -19.86
C GLN A 156 -11.64 4.64 -21.38
N ALA A 157 -12.66 4.00 -21.97
CA ALA A 157 -12.72 3.83 -23.42
C ALA A 157 -12.79 5.16 -24.18
N GLN A 158 -13.49 6.16 -23.62
CA GLN A 158 -13.52 7.52 -24.17
C GLN A 158 -12.18 8.23 -23.95
N MET A 159 -11.53 7.99 -22.81
CA MET A 159 -10.22 8.56 -22.50
C MET A 159 -9.12 8.06 -23.45
N GLN A 160 -9.12 6.77 -23.79
CA GLN A 160 -8.17 6.21 -24.75
C GLN A 160 -8.30 6.88 -26.12
N ARG A 161 -9.53 7.13 -26.58
CA ARG A 161 -9.77 7.71 -27.92
C ARG A 161 -9.47 9.20 -28.01
N ARG A 162 -9.76 9.99 -26.96
CA ARG A 162 -9.75 11.46 -27.04
C ARG A 162 -8.66 12.14 -26.23
N TYR A 163 -8.15 11.48 -25.19
CA TYR A 163 -7.23 12.10 -24.22
C TYR A 163 -5.94 11.28 -24.02
N GLY A 164 -5.67 10.31 -24.90
CA GLY A 164 -4.39 9.60 -24.95
C GLY A 164 -4.10 8.69 -23.76
N LEU A 165 -5.14 8.16 -23.09
CA LEU A 165 -4.95 7.19 -22.01
C LEU A 165 -4.21 5.95 -22.53
N LYS A 166 -3.00 5.70 -22.01
CA LYS A 166 -2.08 4.68 -22.53
C LYS A 166 -2.63 3.26 -22.41
N ARG A 167 -3.28 2.95 -21.29
CA ARG A 167 -3.91 1.65 -21.01
C ARG A 167 -5.09 1.83 -20.08
N LYS A 168 -5.97 0.83 -20.05
CA LYS A 168 -6.98 0.76 -19.00
C LYS A 168 -6.32 0.36 -17.68
N ILE A 169 -6.83 0.91 -16.58
CA ILE A 169 -6.46 0.54 -15.22
C ILE A 169 -7.72 0.10 -14.47
N PRO A 170 -7.75 -1.07 -13.82
CA PRO A 170 -8.86 -1.46 -12.97
C PRO A 170 -9.16 -0.39 -11.92
N VAL A 171 -10.45 -0.12 -11.71
CA VAL A 171 -10.93 0.79 -10.65
C VAL A 171 -11.97 0.03 -9.86
N VAL A 172 -11.77 -0.07 -8.55
CA VAL A 172 -12.62 -0.83 -7.62
C VAL A 172 -12.88 -0.01 -6.38
N TYR A 173 -13.91 -0.39 -5.64
CA TYR A 173 -14.15 0.17 -4.31
C TYR A 173 -13.16 -0.46 -3.33
N PHE A 174 -12.58 0.33 -2.45
CA PHE A 174 -11.47 -0.13 -1.59
C PHE A 174 -11.82 -1.36 -0.73
N THR A 175 -13.08 -1.49 -0.28
CA THR A 175 -13.51 -2.65 0.51
C THR A 175 -13.52 -3.96 -0.28
N GLN A 176 -13.61 -3.90 -1.62
CA GLN A 176 -13.50 -5.11 -2.45
C GLN A 176 -12.08 -5.70 -2.35
N LEU A 177 -11.05 -4.86 -2.30
CA LEU A 177 -9.66 -5.31 -2.10
C LEU A 177 -9.46 -5.89 -0.69
N ILE A 178 -10.06 -5.28 0.34
CA ILE A 178 -10.07 -5.85 1.70
C ILE A 178 -10.73 -7.23 1.69
N GLY A 179 -11.86 -7.38 1.00
CA GLY A 179 -12.55 -8.66 0.87
C GLY A 179 -11.71 -9.75 0.20
N VAL A 180 -10.96 -9.41 -0.86
CA VAL A 180 -9.99 -10.34 -1.47
C VAL A 180 -8.90 -10.73 -0.48
N ALA A 181 -8.35 -9.75 0.25
CA ALA A 181 -7.31 -9.98 1.24
C ALA A 181 -7.76 -10.91 2.39
N MET A 182 -9.04 -10.83 2.75
CA MET A 182 -9.69 -11.70 3.73
C MET A 182 -10.06 -13.09 3.18
N GLY A 183 -9.91 -13.33 1.87
CA GLY A 183 -10.24 -14.61 1.24
C GLY A 183 -11.73 -14.85 1.03
N LEU A 184 -12.52 -13.78 0.91
CA LEU A 184 -13.95 -13.90 0.56
C LEU A 184 -14.12 -14.44 -0.88
N ASP A 185 -15.25 -15.11 -1.15
CA ASP A 185 -15.55 -15.60 -2.51
C ASP A 185 -15.60 -14.43 -3.51
N ASN A 186 -14.77 -14.53 -4.54
CA ASN A 186 -14.58 -13.46 -5.53
C ASN A 186 -15.85 -13.13 -6.33
N ARG A 187 -16.79 -14.07 -6.48
CA ARG A 187 -18.07 -13.81 -7.17
C ARG A 187 -18.96 -12.93 -6.32
N MET A 188 -18.95 -13.09 -4.99
CA MET A 188 -19.67 -12.20 -4.07
C MET A 188 -19.12 -10.76 -4.13
N LEU A 189 -17.82 -10.60 -4.36
CA LEU A 189 -17.18 -9.29 -4.46
C LEU A 189 -17.48 -8.55 -5.78
N GLY A 190 -18.05 -9.23 -6.78
CA GLY A 190 -18.38 -8.63 -8.08
C GLY A 190 -17.16 -8.12 -8.86
N LEU A 191 -15.99 -8.72 -8.63
CA LEU A 191 -14.75 -8.34 -9.29
C LEU A 191 -14.64 -8.98 -10.68
N LYS A 192 -13.97 -8.28 -11.60
CA LYS A 192 -13.70 -8.77 -12.95
C LYS A 192 -12.54 -9.77 -12.92
N ASP A 193 -12.65 -10.84 -13.72
CA ASP A 193 -11.62 -11.88 -13.82
C ASP A 193 -10.23 -11.35 -14.16
N ASP A 194 -10.14 -10.31 -15.00
CA ASP A 194 -8.85 -9.71 -15.37
C ASP A 194 -8.12 -9.10 -14.16
N LEU A 195 -8.85 -8.54 -13.19
CA LEU A 195 -8.25 -8.02 -11.97
C LEU A 195 -7.80 -9.18 -11.06
N LEU A 196 -8.60 -10.23 -10.93
CA LEU A 196 -8.22 -11.40 -10.12
C LEU A 196 -6.95 -12.06 -10.66
N LYS A 197 -6.86 -12.24 -11.98
CA LYS A 197 -5.65 -12.73 -12.65
C LYS A 197 -4.45 -11.81 -12.40
N LEU A 198 -4.63 -10.50 -12.46
CA LEU A 198 -3.56 -9.54 -12.17
C LEU A 198 -3.07 -9.67 -10.72
N ILE A 199 -3.97 -9.79 -9.75
CA ILE A 199 -3.62 -10.00 -8.34
C ILE A 199 -2.81 -11.30 -8.17
N ASP A 200 -3.23 -12.39 -8.82
CA ASP A 200 -2.51 -13.66 -8.74
C ASP A 200 -1.13 -13.57 -9.37
N ILE A 201 -0.99 -12.92 -10.54
CA ILE A 201 0.31 -12.68 -11.19
C ILE A 201 1.24 -11.90 -10.26
N ARG A 202 0.77 -10.77 -9.71
CA ARG A 202 1.56 -9.94 -8.78
C ARG A 202 1.98 -10.70 -7.54
N ARG A 203 1.10 -11.56 -7.01
CA ARG A 203 1.42 -12.42 -5.86
C ARG A 203 2.55 -13.39 -6.21
N GLN A 204 2.50 -14.05 -7.36
CA GLN A 204 3.56 -14.99 -7.77
C GLN A 204 4.88 -14.28 -8.03
N GLU A 205 4.85 -13.11 -8.69
CA GLU A 205 6.04 -12.27 -8.90
C GLU A 205 6.70 -11.86 -7.57
N GLU A 206 5.90 -11.44 -6.59
CA GLU A 206 6.39 -11.04 -5.28
C GLU A 206 6.96 -12.22 -4.48
N ILE A 207 6.33 -13.39 -4.53
CA ILE A 207 6.84 -14.61 -3.88
C ILE A 207 8.19 -15.00 -4.49
N ALA A 208 8.27 -15.07 -5.82
CA ALA A 208 9.51 -15.41 -6.52
C ALA A 208 10.64 -14.41 -6.21
N ALA A 209 10.33 -13.11 -6.16
CA ALA A 209 11.30 -12.07 -5.80
C ALA A 209 11.84 -12.25 -4.37
N ARG A 210 10.96 -12.54 -3.40
CA ARG A 210 11.36 -12.78 -1.99
C ARG A 210 12.21 -14.04 -1.84
N GLU A 211 11.90 -15.11 -2.59
CA GLU A 211 12.70 -16.33 -2.59
C GLU A 211 14.10 -16.09 -3.18
N ALA A 212 14.18 -15.37 -4.30
CA ALA A 212 15.45 -14.99 -4.90
C ALA A 212 16.30 -14.12 -3.96
N GLU A 213 15.69 -13.15 -3.28
CA GLU A 213 16.37 -12.32 -2.28
C GLU A 213 16.89 -13.16 -1.10
N ARG A 214 16.09 -14.12 -0.60
CA ARG A 214 16.51 -15.04 0.47
C ARG A 214 17.71 -15.88 0.03
N GLN A 215 17.66 -16.48 -1.16
CA GLN A 215 18.76 -17.27 -1.70
C GLN A 215 20.03 -16.44 -1.89
N ALA A 216 19.90 -15.19 -2.34
CA ALA A 216 21.03 -14.27 -2.48
C ALA A 216 21.68 -13.94 -1.13
N LYS A 217 20.87 -13.67 -0.10
CA LYS A 217 21.37 -13.42 1.28
C LYS A 217 22.08 -14.63 1.85
N GLU A 218 21.48 -15.82 1.73
CA GLU A 218 22.10 -17.08 2.18
C GLU A 218 23.42 -17.37 1.44
N ALA A 219 23.48 -17.12 0.13
CA ALA A 219 24.69 -17.27 -0.66
C ALA A 219 25.78 -16.27 -0.22
N GLU A 220 25.41 -15.02 0.05
CA GLU A 220 26.33 -13.99 0.55
C GLU A 220 26.90 -14.36 1.94
N GLU A 221 26.05 -14.84 2.85
CA GLU A 221 26.48 -15.31 4.17
C GLU A 221 27.43 -16.51 4.08
N ARG A 222 27.10 -17.52 3.26
CA ARG A 222 27.99 -18.68 3.01
C ARG A 222 29.33 -18.23 2.41
N ALA A 223 29.33 -17.27 1.49
CA ALA A 223 30.55 -16.73 0.92
C ALA A 223 31.40 -15.97 1.95
N LYS A 224 30.76 -15.19 2.84
CA LYS A 224 31.43 -14.51 3.97
C LYS A 224 32.04 -15.52 4.94
N GLU A 225 31.30 -16.58 5.28
CA GLU A 225 31.78 -17.64 6.18
C GLU A 225 32.96 -18.42 5.56
N ALA A 226 32.86 -18.79 4.28
CA ALA A 226 33.95 -19.46 3.56
C ALA A 226 35.22 -18.59 3.50
N ARG A 227 35.09 -17.28 3.26
CA ARG A 227 36.21 -16.34 3.30
C ARG A 227 36.85 -16.24 4.70
N ARG A 228 36.04 -16.23 5.77
CA ARG A 228 36.54 -16.23 7.16
C ARG A 228 37.29 -17.52 7.49
N LYS A 229 36.74 -18.68 7.11
CA LYS A 229 37.38 -19.99 7.30
C LYS A 229 38.71 -20.09 6.55
N ALA A 230 38.74 -19.70 5.27
CA ALA A 230 39.96 -19.69 4.48
C ALA A 230 41.04 -18.73 5.02
N ALA A 231 40.63 -17.57 5.57
CA ALA A 231 41.55 -16.65 6.23
C ALA A 231 42.13 -17.24 7.53
N ALA A 232 41.30 -17.88 8.36
CA ALA A 232 41.74 -18.55 9.58
C ALA A 232 42.67 -19.75 9.31
N GLU A 233 42.38 -20.54 8.27
CA GLU A 233 43.25 -21.64 7.82
C GLU A 233 44.61 -21.13 7.32
N LYS A 234 44.62 -20.04 6.54
CA LYS A 234 45.87 -19.39 6.10
C LYS A 234 46.69 -18.85 7.28
N GLU A 235 46.04 -18.23 8.27
CA GLU A 235 46.72 -17.73 9.46
C GLU A 235 47.29 -18.88 10.30
N LYS A 236 46.55 -19.99 10.42
CA LYS A 236 47.02 -21.19 11.12
C LYS A 236 48.22 -21.83 10.40
N ALA A 237 48.13 -21.98 9.07
CA ALA A 237 49.24 -22.49 8.26
C ALA A 237 50.50 -21.60 8.34
N ALA A 238 50.33 -20.27 8.40
CA ALA A 238 51.44 -19.33 8.56
C ALA A 238 52.07 -19.34 9.97
N LYS A 239 51.31 -19.71 11.01
CA LYS A 239 51.84 -19.93 12.37
C LYS A 239 52.61 -21.24 12.45
N GLU A 240 52.08 -22.32 11.89
CA GLU A 240 52.73 -23.65 11.87
C GLU A 240 54.04 -23.64 11.04
N SER A 241 54.11 -22.86 9.95
CA SER A 241 55.36 -22.73 9.18
C SER A 241 56.43 -21.94 9.93
N LYS A 242 56.05 -20.88 10.65
CA LYS A 242 56.98 -20.12 11.51
C LYS A 242 57.51 -20.95 12.70
N GLU A 243 56.68 -21.81 13.29
CA GLU A 243 57.11 -22.72 14.37
C GLU A 243 58.10 -23.79 13.88
N LYS A 244 57.90 -24.32 12.66
CA LYS A 244 58.86 -25.24 12.01
C LYS A 244 60.19 -24.56 11.68
N GLU A 245 60.16 -23.32 11.23
CA GLU A 245 61.37 -22.54 10.93
C GLU A 245 62.17 -22.18 12.21
N SER A 246 61.50 -21.98 13.35
CA SER A 246 62.16 -21.79 14.64
C SER A 246 62.75 -23.07 15.23
N THR A 247 62.12 -24.23 15.02
CA THR A 247 62.64 -25.52 15.50
C THR A 247 63.79 -26.06 14.64
N GLU A 248 63.84 -25.75 13.34
CA GLU A 248 65.02 -26.02 12.51
C GLU A 248 66.22 -25.11 12.84
N LYS A 249 65.97 -23.87 13.28
CA LYS A 249 67.04 -22.99 13.81
C LYS A 249 67.58 -23.42 15.17
N GLU A 250 66.77 -24.04 16.03
CA GLU A 250 67.26 -24.61 17.30
C GLU A 250 68.03 -25.92 17.11
N SER A 251 67.68 -26.76 16.12
CA SER A 251 68.41 -28.01 15.82
C SER A 251 69.71 -27.81 15.03
N SER A 252 69.89 -26.67 14.36
CA SER A 252 71.17 -26.28 13.72
C SER A 252 72.13 -25.55 14.67
N GLY A 253 71.66 -25.11 15.85
CA GLY A 253 72.48 -24.46 16.88
C GLY A 253 73.31 -25.40 17.76
N THR A 254 73.14 -26.73 17.66
CA THR A 254 73.84 -27.71 18.52
C THR A 254 74.99 -28.46 17.82
N LYS A 255 75.45 -28.00 16.65
CA LYS A 255 76.61 -28.59 15.94
C LYS A 255 77.90 -27.76 15.94
N GLU A 256 77.92 -26.59 16.56
CA GLU A 256 79.15 -25.79 16.77
C GLU A 256 79.47 -25.65 18.27
N ALA A 257 79.78 -26.76 18.93
CA ALA A 257 80.47 -26.76 20.23
C ALA A 257 81.10 -28.13 20.45
N GLY A 258 82.29 -28.35 19.89
CA GLY A 258 83.01 -29.61 20.10
C GLY A 258 84.30 -29.79 19.29
N GLU A 259 85.07 -28.72 19.05
CA GLU A 259 86.44 -28.86 18.55
C GLU A 259 87.31 -27.66 18.98
N ALA A 260 87.63 -27.59 20.28
CA ALA A 260 88.77 -26.84 20.80
C ALA A 260 89.03 -27.22 22.26
N GLY A 261 90.19 -27.83 22.54
CA GLY A 261 90.79 -27.94 23.88
C GLY A 261 90.77 -29.33 24.49
#